data_AF-A0A832R5M4-F1
#
_entry.id   AF-A0A832R5M4-F1
#
_cell.length_a   1.000
_cell.length_b   1.000
_cell.length_c   1.000
_cell.angle_alpha   90.00
_cell.angle_beta   90.00
_cell.angle_gamma   90.00
#
_symmetry.space_group_name_H-M   'P 1'
#
loop_
_entity.id
_entity.type
_entity.pdbx_description
1 polymer ?
#
loop_
_entity_poly.entity_id
_entity_poly.type
_entity_poly.pdbx_seq_one_letter_code
_entity_poly.pdbx_strand_id
1 'polypeptide(L)'
;AGRIPVMVDGGIRRGTDVFKALALGADAVGIGRSFCWGLGAFGQAGVERVLDLLNRELAICMRGSGAVSVRELAGSFVMDAGQRNPDLLAEELR
;
A
#
# COMPACT_ATOMS: atom_id res chain seq x y z
N ALA A 1 6.65 10.72 -14.23
CA ALA A 1 5.86 11.24 -13.10
C ALA A 1 6.56 12.46 -12.50
N GLY A 2 5.84 13.23 -11.67
CA GLY A 2 6.06 14.63 -11.30
C GLY A 2 7.44 14.99 -10.71
N ARG A 3 7.79 16.28 -10.77
CA ARG A 3 9.10 16.81 -10.36
C ARG A 3 9.38 16.71 -8.85
N ILE A 4 8.36 16.37 -8.06
CA ILE A 4 8.40 16.35 -6.59
C ILE A 4 7.89 14.98 -6.13
N PRO A 5 8.66 14.24 -5.32
CA PRO A 5 8.22 12.97 -4.76
C PRO A 5 6.99 13.13 -3.86
N VAL A 6 6.02 12.23 -4.00
CA VAL A 6 4.80 12.15 -3.18
C VAL A 6 4.95 10.98 -2.20
N MET A 7 4.95 11.29 -0.90
CA MET A 7 5.00 10.30 0.18
C MET A 7 3.63 10.23 0.86
N VAL A 8 3.19 9.03 1.22
CA VAL A 8 1.90 8.81 1.91
C VAL A 8 2.12 8.00 3.18
N ASP A 9 1.49 8.42 4.27
CA ASP A 9 1.34 7.60 5.48
C ASP A 9 -0.11 7.64 5.99
N GLY A 10 -0.36 7.00 7.12
CA GLY A 10 -1.64 7.11 7.81
C GLY A 10 -2.49 5.88 7.63
N GLY A 11 -2.44 4.97 8.62
CA GLY A 11 -3.27 3.77 8.62
C GLY A 11 -2.73 2.57 7.84
N ILE A 12 -1.50 2.63 7.31
CA ILE A 12 -0.83 1.50 6.64
C ILE A 12 -0.57 0.35 7.63
N ARG A 13 -1.23 -0.79 7.45
CA ARG A 13 -1.12 -1.99 8.32
C ARG A 13 -0.91 -3.29 7.59
N ARG A 14 -1.21 -3.31 6.29
CA ARG A 14 -1.07 -4.48 5.42
C ARG A 14 -0.21 -4.16 4.21
N GLY A 15 0.39 -5.20 3.63
CA GLY A 15 1.08 -5.09 2.33
C GLY A 15 0.15 -4.63 1.21
N THR A 16 -1.15 -4.93 1.28
CA THR A 16 -2.16 -4.43 0.33
C THR A 16 -2.39 -2.93 0.43
N ASP A 17 -2.18 -2.32 1.60
CA ASP A 17 -2.29 -0.86 1.76
C ASP A 17 -1.12 -0.17 1.05
N VAL A 18 0.09 -0.72 1.24
CA VAL A 18 1.30 -0.29 0.53
C VAL A 18 1.11 -0.44 -0.99
N PHE A 19 0.62 -1.61 -1.43
CA PHE A 19 0.33 -1.88 -2.84
C PHE A 19 -0.60 -0.82 -3.45
N LYS A 20 -1.72 -0.53 -2.78
CA LYS A 20 -2.69 0.48 -3.26
C LYS A 20 -2.07 1.88 -3.32
N ALA A 21 -1.34 2.29 -2.29
CA ALA A 21 -0.70 3.60 -2.26
C ALA A 21 0.30 3.78 -3.41
N LEU A 22 1.16 2.78 -3.64
CA LEU A 22 2.12 2.79 -4.76
C LEU A 22 1.40 2.76 -6.12
N ALA A 23 0.40 1.90 -6.27
CA ALA A 23 -0.40 1.82 -7.50
C ALA A 23 -1.14 3.12 -7.82
N LEU A 24 -1.55 3.87 -6.80
CA LEU A 24 -2.19 5.18 -6.94
C LEU A 24 -1.19 6.33 -7.14
N GLY A 25 0.12 6.05 -7.20
CA GLY A 25 1.15 7.01 -7.59
C GLY A 25 2.00 7.56 -6.45
N ALA A 26 1.97 6.97 -5.25
CA ALA A 26 2.93 7.33 -4.21
C ALA A 26 4.35 6.84 -4.58
N ASP A 27 5.36 7.67 -4.33
CA ASP A 27 6.77 7.32 -4.49
C ASP A 27 7.32 6.56 -3.26
N ALA A 28 6.74 6.80 -2.08
CA ALA A 28 7.08 6.09 -0.85
C ALA A 28 5.90 6.01 0.11
N VAL A 29 5.89 4.96 0.94
CA VAL A 29 4.85 4.71 1.93
C VAL A 29 5.46 4.65 3.33
N GLY A 30 4.98 5.52 4.22
CA GLY A 30 5.40 5.59 5.62
C GLY A 30 4.59 4.68 6.53
N ILE A 31 5.24 4.19 7.60
CA ILE A 31 4.59 3.48 8.70
C ILE A 31 4.94 4.13 10.04
N GLY A 32 3.95 4.27 10.92
CA GLY A 32 4.13 4.87 12.24
C GLY A 32 3.76 3.90 13.35
N ARG A 33 2.47 3.83 13.68
CA ARG A 33 1.98 3.01 14.81
C ARG A 33 2.38 1.53 14.72
N SER A 34 2.44 0.93 13.53
CA SER A 34 2.81 -0.50 13.37
C SER A 34 4.27 -0.73 13.76
N PHE A 35 5.15 0.18 13.37
CA PHE A 35 6.54 0.21 13.80
C PHE A 35 6.63 0.33 15.33
N CYS A 36 5.93 1.31 15.92
CA CYS A 36 5.96 1.51 17.38
C CYS A 36 5.39 0.31 18.17
N TRP A 37 4.38 -0.37 17.64
CA TRP A 37 3.84 -1.58 18.27
C TRP A 37 4.82 -2.74 18.24
N GLY A 38 5.53 -2.94 17.11
CA GLY A 38 6.63 -3.91 17.03
C GLY A 38 7.71 -3.61 18.07
N LEU A 39 8.14 -2.34 18.12
CA LEU A 39 9.12 -1.85 19.09
C LEU A 39 8.70 -2.09 20.54
N GLY A 40 7.45 -1.75 20.88
CA GLY A 40 6.93 -1.92 22.24
C GLY A 40 6.72 -3.37 22.64
N ALA A 41 6.40 -4.26 21.69
CA ALA A 41 6.12 -5.67 21.99
C ALA A 41 7.41 -6.51 22.16
N PHE A 42 8.37 -6.35 21.25
CA PHE A 42 9.57 -7.21 21.20
C PHE A 42 10.84 -6.44 20.83
N GLY A 43 10.88 -5.12 21.06
CA GLY A 43 12.04 -4.29 20.72
C GLY A 43 12.34 -4.34 19.22
N GLN A 44 13.63 -4.37 18.90
CA GLN A 44 14.12 -4.48 17.51
C GLN A 44 13.52 -5.68 16.76
N ALA A 45 13.45 -6.86 17.39
CA ALA A 45 12.92 -8.05 16.75
C ALA A 45 11.45 -7.89 16.34
N GLY A 46 10.67 -7.13 17.12
CA GLY A 46 9.29 -6.80 16.77
C GLY A 46 9.18 -5.81 15.61
N VAL A 47 10.08 -4.82 15.55
CA VAL A 47 10.18 -3.91 14.39
C VAL A 47 10.52 -4.67 13.12
N GLU A 48 11.55 -5.52 13.16
CA GLU A 48 11.95 -6.37 12.04
C GLU A 48 10.81 -7.26 11.58
N ARG A 49 10.06 -7.85 12.53
CA ARG A 49 8.90 -8.69 12.22
C ARG A 49 7.80 -7.92 11.50
N VAL A 50 7.53 -6.67 11.90
CA VAL A 50 6.55 -5.80 11.22
C VAL A 50 6.99 -5.50 9.79
N LEU A 51 8.26 -5.14 9.59
CA LEU A 51 8.80 -4.86 8.25
C LEU A 51 8.77 -6.10 7.35
N ASP A 52 9.15 -7.27 7.88
CA ASP A 52 9.08 -8.55 7.17
C ASP A 52 7.63 -8.91 6.77
N LEU A 53 6.66 -8.74 7.68
CA LEU A 53 5.25 -8.96 7.38
C LEU A 53 4.75 -8.07 6.23
N LEU A 54 5.00 -6.77 6.31
CA LEU A 54 4.57 -5.82 5.28
C LEU A 54 5.19 -6.16 3.92
N ASN A 55 6.49 -6.48 3.88
CA ASN A 55 7.19 -6.86 2.67
C ASN A 55 6.65 -8.18 2.08
N ARG A 56 6.40 -9.19 2.92
CA ARG A 56 5.84 -10.47 2.47
C ARG A 56 4.43 -10.30 1.92
N GLU A 57 3.57 -9.57 2.62
CA GLU A 57 2.21 -9.32 2.17
C GLU A 57 2.19 -8.52 0.85
N LEU A 58 3.07 -7.51 0.70
CA LEU A 58 3.23 -6.77 -0.55
C LEU A 58 3.66 -7.71 -1.69
N ALA A 59 4.67 -8.55 -1.46
CA ALA A 59 5.14 -9.51 -2.45
C ALA A 59 4.07 -10.54 -2.83
N ILE A 60 3.28 -11.02 -1.88
CA ILE A 60 2.13 -11.90 -2.13
C ILE A 60 1.10 -11.19 -3.01
N CYS A 61 0.76 -9.95 -2.68
CA CYS A 61 -0.21 -9.16 -3.45
C CYS A 61 0.27 -8.92 -4.88
N MET A 62 1.53 -8.52 -5.06
CA MET A 62 2.14 -8.30 -6.38
C MET A 62 2.13 -9.58 -7.22
N ARG A 63 2.51 -10.72 -6.65
CA ARG A 63 2.46 -12.01 -7.34
C ARG A 63 1.02 -12.40 -7.71
N GLY A 64 0.07 -12.18 -6.80
CA GLY A 64 -1.35 -12.47 -7.03
C GLY A 64 -1.98 -11.57 -8.08
N SER A 65 -1.49 -10.34 -8.24
CA SER A 65 -1.96 -9.39 -9.25
C SER A 65 -1.19 -9.47 -10.57
N GLY A 66 -0.09 -10.23 -10.63
CA GLY A 66 0.76 -10.34 -11.83
C GLY A 66 1.76 -9.18 -12.02
N ALA A 67 1.98 -8.34 -11.01
CA ALA A 67 3.02 -7.31 -11.04
C ALA A 67 4.37 -7.92 -10.65
N VAL A 68 5.36 -7.89 -11.56
CA VAL A 68 6.69 -8.48 -11.29
C VAL A 68 7.66 -7.48 -10.67
N SER A 69 7.30 -6.19 -10.66
CA SER A 69 8.07 -5.13 -10.01
C SER A 69 7.18 -4.02 -9.46
N VAL A 70 7.67 -3.28 -8.46
CA VAL A 70 6.96 -2.12 -7.89
C VAL A 70 6.72 -1.04 -8.95
N ARG A 71 7.57 -0.97 -9.98
CA ARG A 71 7.47 0.01 -11.08
C ARG A 71 6.28 -0.24 -12.00
N GLU A 72 5.72 -1.46 -11.99
CA GLU A 72 4.53 -1.79 -12.77
C GLU A 72 3.24 -1.40 -12.05
N LEU A 73 3.30 -1.08 -10.76
CA LEU A 73 2.11 -0.70 -10.01
C LEU A 73 1.53 0.59 -10.58
N ALA A 74 0.28 0.50 -11.00
CA ALA A 74 -0.47 1.56 -11.64
C ALA A 74 -1.94 1.52 -11.22
N GLY A 75 -2.67 2.60 -11.48
CA GLY A 75 -4.07 2.73 -11.06
C GLY A 75 -4.99 1.63 -11.58
N SER A 76 -4.63 0.95 -12.67
CA SER A 76 -5.36 -0.20 -13.23
C SER A 76 -5.45 -1.41 -12.30
N PHE A 77 -4.56 -1.52 -11.29
CA PHE A 77 -4.64 -2.57 -10.29
C PHE A 77 -5.63 -2.26 -9.16
N VAL A 78 -6.17 -1.05 -9.10
CA VAL A 78 -7.04 -0.58 -8.01
C VAL A 78 -8.37 -0.12 -8.57
N MET A 79 -9.42 -0.86 -8.26
CA MET A 79 -10.80 -0.43 -8.50
C MET A 79 -11.17 0.66 -7.50
N ASP A 80 -11.75 1.75 -7.99
CA ASP A 80 -12.29 2.81 -7.14
C ASP A 80 -13.74 2.47 -6.75
N ALA A 81 -13.98 2.20 -5.48
CA ALA A 81 -15.32 1.97 -4.95
C ALA A 81 -16.07 3.29 -4.70
N GLY A 82 -15.99 4.24 -5.64
CA GLY A 82 -16.66 5.54 -5.58
C GLY A 82 -16.04 6.55 -4.59
N GLN A 83 -14.80 6.34 -4.14
CA GLN A 83 -14.12 7.23 -3.19
C GLN A 83 -13.51 8.46 -3.87
N ARG A 84 -12.91 8.32 -5.06
CA ARG A 84 -12.35 9.47 -5.80
C ARG A 84 -13.34 10.03 -6.80
N ASN A 85 -14.18 9.17 -7.38
CA ASN A 85 -15.26 9.59 -8.28
C ASN A 85 -16.59 8.93 -7.87
N PRO A 86 -17.45 9.64 -7.12
CA PRO A 86 -18.74 9.12 -6.67
C PRO A 86 -19.67 8.68 -7.80
N ASP A 87 -19.53 9.29 -8.99
CA ASP A 87 -20.41 9.04 -10.13
C ASP A 87 -20.11 7.69 -10.81
N LEU A 88 -18.88 7.17 -10.71
CA LEU A 88 -18.51 5.86 -11.27
C LEU A 88 -19.28 4.70 -10.64
N LEU A 89 -19.59 4.78 -9.35
CA LEU A 89 -20.32 3.72 -8.65
C LEU A 89 -21.75 3.58 -9.17
N ALA A 90 -22.34 4.69 -9.63
CA ALA A 90 -23.68 4.71 -10.22
C ALA A 90 -23.70 4.15 -11.65
N GLU A 91 -22.57 4.16 -12.36
CA GLU A 91 -22.42 3.57 -13.69
C GLU A 91 -22.08 2.06 -13.62
N GLU A 92 -21.24 1.62 -12.68
CA GLU A 92 -20.87 0.19 -12.53
C GLU A 92 -22.01 -0.69 -11.98
N LEU A 93 -22.98 -0.10 -11.27
CA LEU A 93 -24.15 -0.81 -10.72
C LEU A 93 -25.34 -0.90 -11.69
N ARG A 94 -25.21 -0.38 -12.92
CA ARG A 94 -26.20 -0.51 -14.00
C ARG A 94 -25.84 -1.66 -14.93
#